data_AF-A0A8S3W5T7-F1
#
_entry.id   AF-A0A8S3W5T7-F1
#
_cell.length_a   1.000
_cell.length_b   1.000
_cell.length_c   1.000
_cell.angle_alpha   90.00
_cell.angle_beta   90.00
_cell.angle_gamma   90.00
#
_symmetry.space_group_name_H-M   'P 1'
#
loop_
_entity.id
_entity.type
_entity.pdbx_description
1 polymer ?
#
loop_
_entity_poly.entity_id
_entity_poly.type
_entity_poly.pdbx_seq_one_letter_code
_entity_poly.pdbx_strand_id
1 'polypeptide(L)'
;MHKNFAFNHSQIAQTELHKIQKEQLNQECLSVIQECSTRWNSTFYMLERVIRIQDSLCLYACKHNISQLSPEEWLQLKKIVTILQPFEEVTRNMVTITPVSHQ
;
A
#
# COMPACT_ATOMS: atom_id res chain seq x y z
N MET A 1 -8.60 16.43 -7.85
CA MET A 1 -8.49 16.67 -6.39
C MET A 1 -7.25 15.93 -5.87
N HIS A 2 -6.08 16.57 -5.90
CA HIS A 2 -4.83 16.04 -5.34
C HIS A 2 -4.81 16.30 -3.82
N LYS A 3 -5.37 15.39 -3.03
CA LYS A 3 -5.00 15.28 -1.60
C LYS A 3 -3.94 14.20 -1.52
N ASN A 4 -2.68 14.61 -1.64
CA ASN A 4 -1.53 13.74 -1.49
C ASN A 4 -1.61 13.03 -0.13
N PHE A 5 -1.59 11.69 -0.15
CA PHE A 5 -1.37 10.82 1.00
C PHE A 5 0.05 11.06 1.55
N ALA A 6 0.24 12.13 2.31
CA ALA A 6 1.54 12.57 2.81
C ALA A 6 1.98 11.81 4.07
N PHE A 7 1.92 10.47 4.06
CA PHE A 7 2.56 9.68 5.11
C PHE A 7 4.08 9.78 5.03
N ASN A 8 4.69 9.80 3.83
CA ASN A 8 6.16 9.95 3.70
C ASN A 8 6.72 11.32 4.09
N HIS A 9 5.89 12.37 4.06
CA HIS A 9 6.32 13.72 4.43
C HIS A 9 5.97 14.09 5.88
N SER A 10 5.19 13.26 6.58
CA SER A 10 4.81 13.48 7.97
C SER A 10 5.38 12.36 8.84
N GLN A 11 6.56 12.61 9.39
CA GLN A 11 7.19 11.74 10.39
C GLN A 11 6.25 11.48 11.58
N ILE A 12 5.43 12.47 11.92
CA ILE A 12 4.42 12.37 12.98
C ILE A 12 3.36 11.33 12.61
N ALA A 13 2.79 11.41 11.39
CA ALA A 13 1.77 10.47 10.94
C ALA A 13 2.30 9.03 10.86
N GLN A 14 3.54 8.83 10.41
CA GLN A 14 4.17 7.50 10.39
C GLN A 14 4.38 6.96 11.80
N THR A 15 4.91 7.78 12.70
CA THR A 15 5.17 7.37 14.10
C THR A 15 3.87 6.97 14.79
N GLU A 16 2.81 7.72 14.56
CA GLU A 16 1.50 7.41 15.13
C GLU A 16 0.87 6.16 14.52
N LEU A 17 0.99 5.95 13.21
CA LEU A 17 0.54 4.72 12.56
C LEU A 17 1.28 3.49 13.12
N HIS A 18 2.61 3.58 13.29
CA HIS A 18 3.40 2.51 13.91
C HIS A 18 2.99 2.26 15.36
N LYS A 19 2.65 3.33 16.11
CA LYS A 19 2.12 3.20 17.47
C LYS A 19 0.80 2.43 17.49
N ILE A 20 -0.12 2.74 16.57
CA ILE A 20 -1.37 2.00 16.42
C ILE A 20 -1.10 0.53 16.10
N GLN A 21 -0.25 0.24 15.12
CA GLN A 21 0.07 -1.12 14.70
C GLN A 21 0.65 -1.94 15.86
N LYS A 22 1.65 -1.41 16.57
CA LYS A 22 2.37 -2.14 17.63
C LYS A 22 1.58 -2.23 18.94
N GLU A 23 1.04 -1.10 19.40
CA GLU A 23 0.52 -1.01 20.77
C GLU A 23 -0.97 -1.35 20.86
N GLN A 24 -1.75 -1.14 19.80
CA GLN A 24 -3.20 -1.35 19.83
C GLN A 24 -3.64 -2.62 19.10
N LEU A 25 -2.97 -2.96 18.01
CA LEU A 25 -3.36 -4.09 17.16
C LEU A 25 -2.40 -5.28 17.23
N ASN A 26 -1.23 -5.13 17.87
CA ASN A 26 -0.17 -6.13 17.92
C ASN A 26 0.21 -6.67 16.52
N GLN A 27 0.26 -5.77 15.53
CA GLN A 27 0.58 -6.03 14.14
C GLN A 27 2.03 -5.64 13.82
N GLU A 28 2.54 -6.18 12.71
CA GLU A 28 3.81 -5.74 12.12
C GLU A 28 3.74 -4.25 11.74
N CYS A 29 4.77 -3.48 12.12
CA CYS A 29 4.88 -2.07 11.75
C CYS A 29 5.23 -1.94 10.26
N LEU A 30 4.27 -1.49 9.47
CA LEU A 30 4.40 -1.33 8.03
C LEU A 30 4.00 0.08 7.62
N SER A 31 4.89 0.75 6.88
CA SER A 31 4.60 2.04 6.27
C SER A 31 3.70 1.90 5.03
N VAL A 32 2.98 2.97 4.71
CA VAL A 32 2.27 3.12 3.43
C VAL A 32 3.30 3.25 2.31
N ILE A 33 3.17 2.46 1.25
CA ILE A 33 3.95 2.63 0.02
C ILE A 33 3.25 3.69 -0.83
N GLN A 34 4.00 4.63 -1.42
CA GLN A 34 3.44 5.59 -2.37
C GLN A 34 3.64 5.10 -3.80
N GLU A 35 2.70 5.48 -4.67
CA GLU A 35 2.82 5.29 -6.11
C GLU A 35 4.09 5.97 -6.65
N CYS A 36 4.78 5.28 -7.56
CA CYS A 36 5.95 5.77 -8.26
C CYS A 36 5.66 5.70 -9.76
N SER A 37 5.48 6.87 -10.38
CA SER A 37 5.02 7.00 -11.77
C SER A 37 5.92 6.30 -12.81
N THR A 38 7.18 6.02 -12.47
CA THR A 38 8.16 5.37 -13.36
C THR A 38 8.19 3.84 -13.23
N ARG A 39 7.45 3.26 -12.27
CA ARG A 39 7.35 1.81 -12.09
C ARG A 39 5.88 1.42 -12.08
N TRP A 40 5.42 0.79 -13.16
CA TRP A 40 4.01 0.42 -13.33
C TRP A 40 3.47 -0.48 -12.20
N ASN A 41 4.33 -1.27 -11.54
CA ASN A 41 3.98 -2.11 -10.39
C ASN A 41 3.83 -1.36 -9.06
N SER A 42 4.23 -0.10 -8.99
CA SER A 42 4.21 0.64 -7.71
C SER A 42 2.79 0.81 -7.16
N THR A 43 1.81 1.04 -8.04
CA THR A 43 0.39 1.12 -7.68
C THR A 43 -0.13 -0.20 -7.14
N PHE A 44 0.28 -1.33 -7.72
CA PHE A 44 -0.06 -2.67 -7.19
C PHE A 44 0.46 -2.86 -5.76
N TYR A 45 1.77 -2.63 -5.53
CA TYR A 45 2.35 -2.80 -4.19
C TYR A 45 1.81 -1.79 -3.16
N MET A 46 1.47 -0.57 -3.59
CA MET A 46 0.77 0.40 -2.75
C MET A 46 -0.59 -0.14 -2.31
N LEU A 47 -1.41 -0.62 -3.24
CA LEU A 47 -2.74 -1.13 -2.93
C LEU A 47 -2.68 -2.39 -2.05
N GLU A 48 -1.78 -3.32 -2.36
CA GLU A 48 -1.53 -4.51 -1.53
C GLU A 48 -1.15 -4.11 -0.09
N ARG A 49 -0.25 -3.13 0.06
CA ARG A 49 0.15 -2.63 1.37
C ARG A 49 -1.03 -2.00 2.11
N VAL A 50 -1.77 -1.12 1.46
CA VAL A 50 -2.93 -0.43 2.04
C VAL A 50 -3.98 -1.42 2.53
N ILE A 51 -4.23 -2.49 1.77
CA ILE A 51 -5.13 -3.58 2.19
C ILE A 51 -4.57 -4.33 3.41
N ARG A 52 -3.25 -4.62 3.43
CA ARG A 52 -2.61 -5.31 4.56
C ARG A 52 -2.67 -4.53 5.87
N ILE A 53 -2.66 -3.21 5.81
CA ILE A 53 -2.73 -2.32 6.98
C ILE A 53 -4.11 -1.65 7.15
N GLN A 54 -5.16 -2.24 6.57
CA GLN A 54 -6.52 -1.68 6.58
C GLN A 54 -6.98 -1.30 8.00
N ASP A 55 -6.82 -2.20 8.98
CA ASP A 55 -7.31 -1.96 10.35
C ASP A 55 -6.62 -0.78 11.02
N SER A 56 -5.29 -0.68 10.88
CA SER A 56 -4.53 0.42 11.47
C SER A 56 -4.83 1.76 10.79
N LEU A 57 -5.07 1.75 9.47
CA LEU A 57 -5.51 2.93 8.73
C LEU A 57 -6.92 3.37 9.12
N CYS A 58 -7.86 2.44 9.28
CA CYS A 58 -9.22 2.75 9.74
C CYS A 58 -9.18 3.34 11.15
N LEU A 59 -8.40 2.78 12.07
CA LEU A 59 -8.27 3.29 13.43
C LEU A 59 -7.62 4.69 13.45
N TYR A 60 -6.57 4.90 12.66
CA TYR A 60 -5.96 6.22 12.48
C TYR A 60 -6.97 7.23 11.92
N ALA A 61 -7.73 6.84 10.89
CA ALA A 61 -8.73 7.71 10.27
C ALA A 61 -9.86 8.06 11.24
N CYS A 62 -10.36 7.11 12.03
CA CYS A 62 -11.31 7.36 13.12
C CYS A 62 -10.78 8.41 14.11
N LYS A 63 -9.53 8.25 14.58
CA LYS A 63 -8.92 9.15 15.56
C LYS A 63 -8.78 10.59 15.06
N HIS A 64 -8.53 10.75 13.76
CA HIS A 64 -8.30 12.05 13.12
C HIS A 64 -9.50 12.59 12.35
N ASN A 65 -10.68 11.97 12.48
CA ASN A 65 -11.91 12.32 11.76
C ASN A 65 -11.71 12.39 10.22
N ILE A 66 -10.89 11.50 9.68
CA ILE A 66 -10.65 11.36 8.25
C ILE A 66 -11.72 10.45 7.67
N SER A 67 -12.29 10.83 6.52
CA SER A 67 -13.25 10.00 5.79
C SER A 67 -12.65 8.64 5.45
N GLN A 68 -13.36 7.57 5.82
CA GLN A 68 -12.96 6.21 5.55
C GLN A 68 -13.61 5.71 4.26
N LEU A 69 -12.93 4.77 3.61
CA LEU A 69 -13.53 3.99 2.54
C LEU A 69 -14.63 3.09 3.11
N SER A 70 -15.72 2.99 2.37
CA SER A 70 -16.81 2.06 2.62
C SER A 70 -16.36 0.60 2.46
N PRO A 71 -17.08 -0.36 3.05
CA PRO A 71 -16.79 -1.78 2.86
C PRO A 71 -16.75 -2.21 1.39
N GLU A 72 -17.60 -1.62 0.54
CA GLU A 72 -17.63 -1.91 -0.90
C GLU A 72 -16.39 -1.36 -1.61
N GLU A 73 -15.94 -0.15 -1.29
CA GLU A 73 -14.70 0.40 -1.85
C GLU A 73 -13.48 -0.45 -1.46
N TRP A 74 -13.41 -0.91 -0.20
CA TRP A 74 -12.38 -1.86 0.22
C TRP A 74 -12.42 -3.18 -0.56
N LEU A 75 -13.62 -3.69 -0.84
CA LEU A 75 -13.81 -4.90 -1.64
C LEU A 75 -13.35 -4.68 -3.09
N GLN A 76 -13.64 -3.51 -3.68
CA GLN A 76 -13.18 -3.14 -5.01
C GLN A 76 -11.66 -3.08 -5.09
N LEU A 77 -10.98 -2.48 -4.09
CA LEU A 77 -9.52 -2.46 -4.04
C LEU A 77 -8.93 -3.88 -4.01
N LYS A 78 -9.51 -4.79 -3.20
CA LYS A 78 -9.09 -6.20 -3.15
C LYS A 78 -9.24 -6.88 -4.50
N LYS A 79 -10.37 -6.68 -5.20
CA LYS A 79 -10.61 -7.20 -6.55
C LYS A 79 -9.56 -6.68 -7.55
N ILE A 80 -9.23 -5.39 -7.50
CA ILE A 80 -8.21 -4.79 -8.37
C ILE A 80 -6.84 -5.44 -8.14
N VAL A 81 -6.42 -5.61 -6.87
CA VAL A 81 -5.16 -6.28 -6.55
C VAL A 81 -5.15 -7.71 -7.08
N THR A 82 -6.24 -8.48 -6.89
CA THR A 82 -6.35 -9.84 -7.43
C THR A 82 -6.21 -9.89 -8.96
N ILE A 83 -6.82 -8.93 -9.67
CA ILE A 83 -6.71 -8.85 -11.14
C ILE A 83 -5.27 -8.52 -11.57
N LEU A 84 -4.60 -7.63 -10.84
CA LEU A 84 -3.25 -7.15 -11.18
C LEU A 84 -2.14 -8.16 -10.82
N GLN A 85 -2.35 -8.99 -9.80
CA GLN A 85 -1.36 -9.96 -9.32
C GLN A 85 -0.72 -10.82 -10.43
N PRO A 86 -1.47 -11.49 -11.34
CA PRO A 86 -0.84 -12.31 -12.39
C PRO A 86 0.04 -11.48 -13.35
N PHE A 87 -0.33 -10.23 -13.65
CA PHE A 87 0.47 -9.37 -14.52
C PHE A 87 1.79 -8.97 -13.84
N GLU A 88 1.72 -8.70 -12.53
CA GLU A 88 2.90 -8.39 -11.73
C GLU A 88 3.85 -9.60 -11.67
N GLU A 89 3.32 -10.81 -11.39
CA GLU A 89 4.10 -12.04 -11.35
C GLU A 89 4.81 -12.32 -12.69
N VAL A 90 4.08 -12.20 -13.81
CA VAL A 90 4.65 -12.39 -15.15
C VAL A 90 5.79 -11.42 -15.40
N THR A 91 5.62 -10.16 -15.06
CA THR A 91 6.65 -9.14 -15.33
C THR A 91 7.86 -9.30 -14.41
N ARG A 92 7.65 -9.67 -13.15
CA ARG A 92 8.73 -9.99 -12.21
C ARG A 92 9.58 -11.15 -12.73
N ASN A 93 8.93 -12.17 -13.29
CA ASN A 93 9.59 -13.32 -13.88
C ASN A 93 10.34 -12.94 -15.17
N MET A 94 9.73 -12.15 -16.06
CA MET A 94 10.37 -11.69 -17.30
C MET A 94 11.64 -10.86 -17.04
N VAL A 95 11.62 -9.95 -16.06
CA VAL A 95 12.80 -9.15 -15.68
C VAL A 95 13.94 -10.01 -15.13
N THR A 96 13.61 -11.16 -14.53
CA THR A 96 14.61 -12.09 -13.98
C THR A 96 15.23 -12.99 -15.06
N ILE A 97 14.57 -13.16 -16.21
CA ILE A 97 14.97 -14.06 -17.31
C ILE A 97 15.84 -13.35 -18.36
N THR A 98 16.32 -12.12 -18.14
CA THR A 98 17.39 -11.54 -18.98
C THR A 98 18.78 -11.79 -18.38
N PRO A 99 19.47 -12.91 -18.68
CA PRO A 99 20.90 -12.94 -18.57
C PRO A 99 21.44 -12.03 -19.69
N VAL A 100 22.12 -10.95 -19.30
CA VAL A 100 22.95 -10.19 -20.23
C VAL A 100 24.03 -11.14 -20.73
N SER A 101 23.76 -11.77 -21.87
CA SER A 101 24.77 -12.48 -22.62
C SER A 101 25.62 -11.40 -23.27
N HIS A 102 26.67 -10.98 -22.56
CA HIS A 102 27.74 -10.20 -23.16
C HIS A 102 28.37 -11.06 -24.26
N GLN A 103 28.11 -10.70 -25.52
CA GLN A 103 29.00 -10.95 -26.64
C GLN A 103 29.82 -9.69 -26.89
#